data_AF-A0A923ZUR6-F1
#
_entry.id   AF-A0A923ZUR6-F1
#
_cell.length_a   1.000
_cell.length_b   1.000
_cell.length_c   1.000
_cell.angle_alpha   90.00
_cell.angle_beta   90.00
_cell.angle_gamma   90.00
#
_symmetry.space_group_name_H-M   'P 1'
#
loop_
_entity.id
_entity.type
_entity.pdbx_description
1 polymer ?
#
loop_
_entity_poly.entity_id
_entity_poly.type
_entity_poly.pdbx_seq_one_letter_code
_entity_poly.pdbx_strand_id
1 'polypeptide(L)'
;SVEKLIKKLISDQDSLQKSYDLLLSIPGIGNITAIYLIVCTNNFAGNISGKQLASYAGVAPFGNSSGTSIKKPEKVHKMANKELKKILHMGAMSVIHCNPEMKHYYSRKMSEGKHALSIINAVKNKLVLRAVAVIKSQTPYVDNFVKSEQILKNAA
;
A
#
# COMPACT_ATOMS: atom_id res chain seq x y z
N SER A 1 5.05 26.47 10.22
CA SER A 1 4.91 25.61 9.03
C SER A 1 3.74 24.67 9.25
N VAL A 2 2.91 24.46 8.22
CA VAL A 2 1.76 23.55 8.24
C VAL A 2 2.16 22.13 8.64
N GLU A 3 3.33 21.66 8.20
CA GLU A 3 3.81 20.32 8.55
C GLU A 3 4.03 20.13 10.05
N LYS A 4 4.53 21.17 10.75
CA LYS A 4 4.71 21.12 12.21
C LYS A 4 3.37 21.02 12.92
N LEU A 5 2.33 21.69 12.42
CA LEU A 5 0.99 21.64 12.99
C LEU A 5 0.37 20.25 12.80
N ILE A 6 0.50 19.65 11.60
CA ILE A 6 0.00 18.30 11.34
C ILE A 6 0.69 17.28 12.27
N LYS A 7 2.02 17.36 12.40
CA LYS A 7 2.76 16.49 13.31
C LYS A 7 2.31 16.65 14.76
N LYS A 8 2.08 17.89 15.20
CA LYS A 8 1.56 18.17 16.54
C LYS A 8 0.19 17.52 16.78
N LEU A 9 -0.75 17.67 15.82
CA LEU A 9 -2.07 17.06 15.93
C LEU A 9 -2.02 15.53 16.01
N ILE A 10 -1.07 14.90 15.32
CA ILE A 10 -0.85 13.45 15.38
C ILE A 10 -0.28 13.06 16.75
N SER A 11 0.70 13.81 17.27
CA SER A 11 1.34 13.52 18.56
C SER A 11 0.43 13.79 19.75
N ASP A 12 -0.54 14.70 19.62
CA ASP A 12 -1.49 15.03 20.69
C ASP A 12 -2.53 13.91 20.92
N GLN A 13 -2.61 12.90 20.04
CA GLN A 13 -3.53 11.76 20.17
C GLN A 13 -2.80 10.42 20.03
N ASP A 14 -2.71 9.64 21.11
CA ASP A 14 -1.99 8.35 21.14
C ASP A 14 -2.44 7.38 20.03
N SER A 15 -3.74 7.32 19.74
CA SER A 15 -4.26 6.46 18.68
C SER A 15 -3.82 6.88 17.27
N LEU A 16 -3.62 8.18 17.04
CA LEU A 16 -3.12 8.69 15.76
C LEU A 16 -1.62 8.45 15.66
N GLN A 17 -0.87 8.77 16.72
CA GLN A 17 0.57 8.54 16.79
C GLN A 17 0.90 7.07 16.54
N LYS A 18 0.20 6.15 17.22
CA LYS A 18 0.41 4.71 17.05
C LYS A 18 0.14 4.24 15.62
N SER A 19 -0.97 4.64 15.01
CA SER A 19 -1.29 4.32 13.61
C SER A 19 -0.25 4.90 12.66
N TYR A 20 0.20 6.13 12.90
CA TYR A 20 1.21 6.81 12.10
C TYR A 20 2.55 6.06 12.12
N ASP A 21 3.02 5.65 13.30
CA ASP A 21 4.27 4.90 13.46
C ASP A 21 4.20 3.50 12.82
N LEU A 22 3.06 2.82 12.98
CA LEU A 22 2.81 1.53 12.32
C LEU A 22 2.85 1.67 10.80
N LEU A 23 2.25 2.72 10.24
CA LEU A 23 2.26 2.97 8.80
C LEU A 23 3.67 3.29 8.29
N LEU A 24 4.43 4.11 9.01
CA LEU A 24 5.81 4.47 8.65
C LEU A 24 6.77 3.28 8.69
N SER A 25 6.44 2.22 9.43
CA SER A 25 7.25 0.99 9.43
C SER A 25 7.25 0.26 8.08
N ILE A 26 6.31 0.55 7.18
CA ILE A 26 6.20 -0.11 5.87
C ILE A 26 7.07 0.61 4.84
N PRO A 27 8.05 -0.07 4.21
CA PRO A 27 8.80 0.49 3.08
C PRO A 27 7.85 0.97 1.97
N GLY A 28 8.03 2.20 1.51
CA GLY A 28 7.15 2.84 0.52
C GLY A 28 5.99 3.64 1.10
N ILE A 29 5.78 3.64 2.42
CA ILE A 29 4.83 4.53 3.09
C ILE A 29 5.63 5.62 3.81
N GLY A 30 5.64 6.82 3.22
CA GLY A 30 6.25 8.01 3.83
C GLY A 30 5.23 8.85 4.60
N ASN A 31 5.69 9.96 5.20
CA ASN A 31 4.88 10.87 6.01
C ASN A 31 3.54 11.24 5.37
N ILE A 32 3.57 11.75 4.13
CA ILE A 32 2.37 12.18 3.42
C ILE A 32 1.42 11.00 3.15
N THR A 33 1.95 9.84 2.80
CA THR A 33 1.14 8.62 2.58
C THR A 33 0.48 8.16 3.86
N ALA A 34 1.22 8.10 4.97
CA ALA A 34 0.70 7.71 6.28
C ALA A 34 -0.41 8.67 6.75
N ILE A 35 -0.14 9.98 6.70
CA ILE A 35 -1.12 11.02 7.06
C ILE A 35 -2.38 10.91 6.20
N TYR A 36 -2.22 10.80 4.89
CA TYR A 36 -3.36 10.73 3.98
C TYR A 36 -4.20 9.47 4.21
N LEU A 37 -3.57 8.32 4.47
CA LEU A 37 -4.26 7.09 4.83
C LEU A 37 -5.06 7.24 6.13
N ILE A 38 -4.48 7.85 7.17
CA ILE A 38 -5.17 8.12 8.43
C ILE A 38 -6.39 9.01 8.17
N VAL A 39 -6.23 10.11 7.44
CA VAL A 39 -7.33 11.05 7.17
C VAL A 39 -8.44 10.40 6.35
N CYS A 40 -8.11 9.74 5.23
CA CYS A 40 -9.13 9.21 4.33
C CYS A 40 -9.85 7.97 4.88
N THR A 41 -9.27 7.30 5.89
CA THR A 41 -9.90 6.14 6.55
C THR A 41 -10.47 6.48 7.93
N ASN A 42 -10.42 7.75 8.34
CA ASN A 42 -10.76 8.19 9.69
C ASN A 42 -10.05 7.33 10.76
N ASN A 43 -8.72 7.27 10.67
CA ASN A 43 -7.85 6.39 11.45
C ASN A 43 -8.27 4.91 11.40
N PHE A 44 -8.58 4.39 10.22
CA PHE A 44 -9.03 3.01 9.99
C PHE A 44 -10.27 2.62 10.80
N ALA A 45 -11.13 3.58 11.14
CA ALA A 45 -12.39 3.33 11.83
C ALA A 45 -13.27 2.31 11.08
N GLY A 46 -14.08 1.55 11.83
CA GLY A 46 -14.99 0.57 11.24
C GLY A 46 -14.32 -0.70 10.70
N ASN A 47 -13.08 -1.00 11.12
CA ASN A 47 -12.37 -2.25 10.78
C ASN A 47 -12.22 -2.51 9.27
N ILE A 48 -12.02 -1.45 8.49
CA ILE A 48 -11.86 -1.50 7.03
C ILE A 48 -10.93 -2.64 6.60
N SER A 49 -11.39 -3.47 5.67
CA SER A 49 -10.58 -4.55 5.10
C SER A 49 -9.62 -4.02 4.05
N GLY A 50 -8.52 -4.74 3.82
CA GLY A 50 -7.57 -4.41 2.76
C GLY A 50 -8.22 -4.35 1.37
N LYS A 51 -9.20 -5.22 1.10
CA LYS A 51 -9.96 -5.21 -0.16
C LYS A 51 -10.83 -3.95 -0.30
N GLN A 52 -11.51 -3.53 0.77
CA GLN A 52 -12.29 -2.29 0.78
C GLN A 52 -11.40 -1.07 0.56
N LEU A 53 -10.24 -1.00 1.24
CA LEU A 53 -9.31 0.11 1.04
C LEU A 53 -8.70 0.10 -0.37
N ALA A 54 -8.38 -1.07 -0.92
CA ALA A 54 -7.83 -1.20 -2.27
C ALA A 54 -8.85 -0.78 -3.36
N SER A 55 -10.12 -1.12 -3.14
CA SER A 55 -11.25 -0.70 -3.97
C SER A 55 -11.44 0.82 -3.89
N TYR A 56 -11.47 1.38 -2.67
CA TYR A 56 -11.57 2.81 -2.42
C TYR A 56 -10.41 3.59 -3.06
N ALA A 57 -9.18 3.10 -2.94
CA ALA A 57 -7.99 3.68 -3.55
C ALA A 57 -7.93 3.51 -5.09
N GLY A 58 -8.84 2.74 -5.68
CA GLY A 58 -8.84 2.46 -7.12
C GLY A 58 -7.60 1.70 -7.59
N VAL A 59 -7.07 0.80 -6.74
CA VAL A 59 -5.91 -0.07 -7.06
C VAL A 59 -6.31 -1.53 -7.21
N ALA A 60 -7.51 -1.92 -6.75
CA ALA A 60 -8.13 -3.19 -7.11
C ALA A 60 -9.13 -3.00 -8.28
N PRO A 61 -9.06 -3.84 -9.32
CA PRO A 61 -10.08 -3.85 -10.36
C PRO A 61 -11.42 -4.41 -9.83
N PHE A 62 -12.53 -3.94 -10.42
CA PHE A 62 -13.83 -4.60 -10.27
C PHE A 62 -14.01 -5.56 -11.45
N GLY A 63 -14.14 -6.85 -11.15
CA GLY A 63 -14.53 -7.84 -12.16
C GLY A 63 -15.98 -7.61 -12.57
N ASN A 64 -16.24 -7.48 -13.87
CA ASN A 64 -17.60 -7.44 -14.42
C ASN A 64 -18.04 -8.86 -14.79
N SER A 65 -18.37 -9.68 -13.80
CA SER A 65 -18.86 -11.04 -14.00
C SER A 65 -20.39 -11.09 -14.18
N SER A 66 -20.94 -10.20 -15.01
CA SER A 66 -22.28 -10.41 -15.60
C SER A 66 -22.06 -11.25 -16.87
N GLY A 67 -22.63 -12.46 -16.91
CA GLY A 67 -22.32 -13.57 -17.82
C GLY A 67 -22.43 -13.36 -19.35
N THR A 68 -22.40 -12.12 -19.84
CA THR A 68 -22.40 -11.79 -21.29
C THR A 68 -21.17 -10.97 -21.71
N SER A 69 -20.23 -10.64 -20.81
CA SER A 69 -19.12 -9.73 -21.12
C SER A 69 -17.75 -10.18 -20.61
N ILE A 70 -17.31 -11.38 -21.03
CA ILE A 70 -15.99 -11.95 -20.69
C ILE A 70 -14.82 -11.14 -21.31
N LYS A 71 -15.09 -10.21 -22.25
CA LYS A 71 -14.08 -9.45 -23.01
C LYS A 71 -13.91 -7.98 -22.60
N LYS A 72 -14.67 -7.44 -21.64
CA LYS A 72 -14.50 -6.03 -21.24
C LYS A 72 -13.33 -5.89 -20.26
N PRO A 73 -12.39 -4.95 -20.48
CA PRO A 73 -11.32 -4.71 -19.53
C PRO A 73 -11.90 -4.28 -18.19
N GLU A 74 -11.35 -4.82 -17.10
CA GLU A 74 -11.74 -4.46 -15.74
C GLU A 74 -11.47 -2.98 -15.50
N LYS A 75 -12.42 -2.28 -14.86
CA LYS A 75 -12.33 -0.84 -14.60
C LYS A 75 -12.40 -0.57 -13.11
N VAL A 76 -11.76 0.51 -12.70
CA VAL A 76 -11.91 1.07 -11.36
C VAL A 76 -13.18 1.93 -11.31
N HIS A 77 -13.84 1.95 -10.15
CA HIS A 77 -15.05 2.75 -9.97
C HIS A 77 -14.76 4.26 -10.12
N LYS A 78 -15.72 5.03 -10.63
CA LYS A 78 -15.56 6.48 -10.87
C LYS A 78 -15.34 7.28 -9.57
N MET A 79 -15.90 6.79 -8.47
CA MET A 79 -15.78 7.38 -7.13
C MET A 79 -14.52 6.95 -6.37
N ALA A 80 -13.59 6.22 -7.01
CA ALA A 80 -12.32 5.88 -6.37
C ALA A 80 -11.53 7.15 -6.01
N ASN A 81 -10.84 7.13 -4.88
CA ASN A 81 -9.98 8.22 -4.42
C ASN A 81 -8.73 8.31 -5.31
N LYS A 82 -8.82 9.14 -6.35
CA LYS A 82 -7.76 9.37 -7.34
C LYS A 82 -6.51 9.97 -6.71
N GLU A 83 -6.66 10.75 -5.64
CA GLU A 83 -5.54 11.40 -4.98
C GLU A 83 -4.73 10.39 -4.15
N LEU A 84 -5.41 9.53 -3.37
CA LEU A 84 -4.79 8.38 -2.73
C LEU A 84 -4.05 7.50 -3.75
N LYS A 85 -4.63 7.27 -4.94
CA LYS A 85 -3.99 6.50 -6.01
C LYS A 85 -2.68 7.10 -6.52
N LYS A 86 -2.58 8.45 -6.58
CA LYS A 86 -1.36 9.17 -6.96
C LYS A 86 -0.33 9.09 -5.84
N ILE A 87 -0.72 9.33 -4.59
CA ILE A 87 0.17 9.25 -3.43
C ILE A 87 0.77 7.84 -3.32
N LEU A 88 -0.06 6.80 -3.46
CA LEU A 88 0.38 5.40 -3.50
C LEU A 88 1.29 5.11 -4.71
N HIS A 89 1.16 5.84 -5.82
CA HIS A 89 2.08 5.71 -6.95
C HIS A 89 3.49 6.14 -6.59
N MET A 90 3.64 7.27 -5.91
CA MET A 90 4.95 7.73 -5.45
C MET A 90 5.57 6.72 -4.47
N GLY A 91 4.78 6.20 -3.53
CA GLY A 91 5.21 5.14 -2.61
C GLY A 91 5.61 3.84 -3.33
N ALA A 92 4.82 3.42 -4.32
CA ALA A 92 5.11 2.23 -5.13
C ALA A 92 6.40 2.40 -5.95
N MET A 93 6.60 3.56 -6.57
CA MET A 93 7.83 3.85 -7.31
C MET A 93 9.04 3.83 -6.39
N SER A 94 8.95 4.45 -5.21
CA SER A 94 10.02 4.45 -4.21
C SER A 94 10.37 3.02 -3.76
N VAL A 95 9.37 2.22 -3.35
CA VAL A 95 9.61 0.88 -2.80
C VAL A 95 10.17 -0.09 -3.84
N ILE A 96 9.80 0.04 -5.12
CA ILE A 96 10.38 -0.77 -6.20
C ILE A 96 11.90 -0.52 -6.32
N HIS A 97 12.37 0.70 -6.04
CA HIS A 97 13.78 1.02 -6.12
C HIS A 97 14.56 0.62 -4.87
N CYS A 98 13.99 0.86 -3.68
CA CYS A 98 14.74 0.72 -2.42
C CYS A 98 14.54 -0.60 -1.66
N ASN A 99 13.45 -1.33 -1.90
CA ASN A 99 13.16 -2.58 -1.18
C ASN A 99 13.44 -3.81 -2.07
N PRO A 100 14.33 -4.74 -1.65
CA PRO A 100 14.68 -5.93 -2.43
C PRO A 100 13.48 -6.80 -2.81
N GLU A 101 12.52 -7.02 -1.90
CA GLU A 101 11.35 -7.84 -2.16
C GLU A 101 10.49 -7.25 -3.31
N MET A 102 10.21 -5.94 -3.24
CA MET A 102 9.42 -5.26 -4.26
C MET A 102 10.16 -5.13 -5.59
N LYS A 103 11.48 -4.90 -5.55
CA LYS A 103 12.33 -4.90 -6.74
C LYS A 103 12.28 -6.25 -7.44
N HIS A 104 12.49 -7.35 -6.70
CA HIS A 104 12.43 -8.70 -7.23
C HIS A 104 11.02 -9.02 -7.79
N TYR A 105 9.97 -8.65 -7.06
CA TYR A 105 8.59 -8.80 -7.55
C TYR A 105 8.37 -8.06 -8.88
N TYR A 106 8.83 -6.81 -8.99
CA TYR A 106 8.69 -6.00 -10.19
C TYR A 106 9.45 -6.62 -11.37
N SER A 107 10.72 -6.95 -11.20
CA SER A 107 11.56 -7.56 -12.25
C SER A 107 10.98 -8.89 -12.74
N ARG A 108 10.53 -9.75 -11.82
CA ARG A 108 9.87 -11.01 -12.18
C ARG A 108 8.60 -10.80 -13.00
N LYS A 109 7.77 -9.81 -12.64
CA LYS A 109 6.54 -9.53 -13.41
C LYS A 109 6.83 -8.88 -14.76
N MET A 110 7.91 -8.11 -14.87
CA MET A 110 8.38 -7.59 -16.16
C MET A 110 8.86 -8.71 -17.08
N SER A 111 9.60 -9.70 -16.57
CA SER A 111 10.03 -10.85 -17.38
C SER A 111 8.89 -11.77 -17.82
N GLU A 112 7.77 -11.78 -17.08
CA GLU A 112 6.51 -12.43 -17.50
C GLU A 112 5.79 -11.66 -18.63
N GLY A 113 6.34 -10.54 -19.13
CA GLY A 113 5.75 -9.74 -20.21
C GLY A 113 4.58 -8.86 -19.76
N LYS A 114 4.39 -8.63 -18.45
CA LYS A 114 3.30 -7.77 -17.97
C LYS A 114 3.62 -6.29 -18.17
N HIS A 115 2.61 -5.52 -18.52
CA HIS A 115 2.74 -4.06 -18.69
C HIS A 115 3.16 -3.38 -17.38
N ALA A 116 4.17 -2.51 -17.45
CA ALA A 116 4.78 -1.85 -16.28
C ALA A 116 3.77 -1.18 -15.34
N LEU A 117 2.78 -0.45 -15.88
CA LEU A 117 1.75 0.20 -15.07
C LEU A 117 0.85 -0.78 -14.31
N SER A 118 0.61 -1.98 -14.87
CA SER A 118 -0.15 -3.04 -14.20
C SER A 118 0.62 -3.59 -13.00
N ILE A 119 1.94 -3.76 -13.15
CA ILE A 119 2.82 -4.20 -12.08
C ILE A 119 2.89 -3.15 -10.96
N ILE A 120 3.05 -1.88 -11.32
CA ILE A 120 3.04 -0.78 -10.34
C ILE A 120 1.69 -0.75 -9.60
N ASN A 121 0.57 -0.96 -10.29
CA ASN A 121 -0.73 -1.04 -9.64
C ASN A 121 -0.83 -2.22 -8.65
N ALA A 122 -0.23 -3.37 -8.98
CA ALA A 122 -0.12 -4.50 -8.05
C ALA A 122 0.75 -4.18 -6.82
N VAL A 123 1.82 -3.40 -6.98
CA VAL A 123 2.64 -2.92 -5.86
C VAL A 123 1.85 -1.95 -4.97
N LYS A 124 1.08 -1.01 -5.54
CA LYS A 124 0.16 -0.16 -4.76
C LYS A 124 -0.82 -1.00 -3.93
N ASN A 125 -1.39 -2.04 -4.54
CA ASN A 125 -2.30 -2.95 -3.84
C ASN A 125 -1.58 -3.66 -2.67
N LYS A 126 -0.35 -4.12 -2.85
CA LYS A 126 0.46 -4.68 -1.75
C LYS A 126 0.68 -3.68 -0.62
N LEU A 127 1.00 -2.41 -0.91
CA LEU A 127 1.14 -1.37 0.10
C LEU A 127 -0.15 -1.14 0.90
N VAL A 128 -1.29 -1.09 0.21
CA VAL A 128 -2.61 -0.95 0.84
C VAL A 128 -2.93 -2.13 1.76
N LEU A 129 -2.69 -3.36 1.29
CA LEU A 129 -2.92 -4.56 2.09
C LEU A 129 -2.01 -4.59 3.34
N ARG A 130 -0.74 -4.19 3.19
CA ARG A 130 0.21 -4.08 4.31
C ARG A 130 -0.22 -3.04 5.32
N ALA A 131 -0.66 -1.86 4.87
CA ALA A 131 -1.16 -0.80 5.73
C ALA A 131 -2.31 -1.29 6.63
N VAL A 132 -3.30 -1.97 6.04
CA VAL A 132 -4.40 -2.54 6.84
C VAL A 132 -3.90 -3.67 7.76
N ALA A 133 -2.94 -4.49 7.32
CA ALA A 133 -2.42 -5.58 8.12
C ALA A 133 -1.68 -5.10 9.38
N VAL A 134 -0.80 -4.10 9.29
CA VAL A 134 -0.07 -3.56 10.46
C VAL A 134 -1.03 -2.86 11.42
N ILE A 135 -2.04 -2.16 10.91
CA ILE A 135 -3.08 -1.53 11.75
C ILE A 135 -3.93 -2.60 12.44
N LYS A 136 -4.34 -3.67 11.77
CA LYS A 136 -5.14 -4.74 12.40
C LYS A 136 -4.35 -5.55 13.42
N SER A 137 -3.10 -5.87 13.11
CA SER A 137 -2.22 -6.63 14.00
C SER A 137 -1.66 -5.80 15.15
N GLN A 138 -1.69 -4.47 15.03
CA GLN A 138 -1.04 -3.54 15.98
C GLN A 138 0.45 -3.83 16.15
N THR A 139 1.09 -4.42 15.13
CA THR A 139 2.52 -4.75 15.10
C THR A 139 3.19 -4.09 13.90
N PRO A 140 4.40 -3.53 14.06
CA PRO A 140 5.16 -2.97 12.95
C PRO A 140 5.40 -3.98 11.82
N TYR A 141 5.57 -3.48 10.61
CA TYR A 141 5.93 -4.29 9.46
C TYR A 141 7.28 -4.98 9.68
N VAL A 142 7.33 -6.27 9.33
CA VAL A 142 8.55 -7.09 9.40
C VAL A 142 8.91 -7.53 7.99
N ASP A 143 10.10 -7.13 7.53
CA ASP A 143 10.64 -7.61 6.25
C ASP A 143 11.20 -9.02 6.42
N ASN A 144 10.41 -10.02 6.01
CA ASN A 144 10.81 -11.41 6.05
C ASN A 144 11.64 -11.84 4.82
N PHE A 145 11.63 -11.05 3.75
CA PHE A 145 12.36 -11.38 2.52
C PHE A 145 13.87 -11.27 2.76
N VAL A 146 14.30 -10.19 3.40
CA VAL A 146 15.71 -10.00 3.78
C VAL A 146 16.17 -11.09 4.77
N LYS A 147 15.32 -11.46 5.74
CA LYS A 147 15.61 -12.56 6.67
C LYS A 147 15.83 -13.87 5.94
N SER A 148 14.97 -14.22 4.98
CA SER A 148 15.13 -15.44 4.20
C SER A 148 16.39 -15.42 3.33
N GLU A 149 16.71 -14.30 2.68
CA GLU A 149 17.95 -14.18 1.90
C GLU A 149 19.20 -14.33 2.78
N GLN A 150 19.19 -13.76 3.98
CA GLN A 150 20.30 -13.87 4.91
C GLN A 150 20.47 -15.31 5.42
N ILE A 151 19.38 -16.00 5.74
CA ILE A 151 19.41 -17.42 6.14
C ILE A 151 19.99 -18.28 5.02
N LEU A 152 19.55 -18.09 3.78
CA LEU A 152 20.07 -18.84 2.63
C LEU A 152 21.55 -18.57 2.37
N LYS A 153 22.02 -17.32 2.53
CA LYS A 153 23.43 -16.97 2.40
C LYS A 153 24.31 -17.52 3.53
N ASN A 154 23.78 -17.64 4.75
CA ASN A 154 24.51 -18.18 5.89
C ASN A 154 24.54 -19.72 5.91
N ALA A 155 23.65 -20.38 5.15
CA ALA A 155 23.57 -21.82 5.02
C ALA A 155 24.35 -22.38 3.81
N ALA A 156 24.89 -21.51 2.95
CA ALA A 156 25.72 -21.83 1.80
C ALA A 156 27.20 -21.54 2.12
#